data_AF-A0AAD6SBN8-F1
#
_entry.id   AF-A0AAD6SBN8-F1
#
_cell.length_a   1.000
_cell.length_b   1.000
_cell.length_c   1.000
_cell.angle_alpha   90.00
_cell.angle_beta   90.00
_cell.angle_gamma   90.00
#
_symmetry.space_group_name_H-M   'P 1'
#
loop_
_entity.id
_entity.type
_entity.pdbx_description
1 polymer ?
#
loop_
_entity_poly.entity_id
_entity_poly.type
_entity_poly.pdbx_seq_one_letter_code
_entity_poly.pdbx_strand_id
1 'polypeptide(L)'
;LYTRLLLPKRHGYPLFHPQPFDDLPLESRHIGTEIGDVGVVTADGSFDVIFNVCRSANDPVNRFGVPEGFEQVQLGLGDVAPRALYHRPGSDVSNTTISKRRLDVDAGAVVEISTSSKETAVLLLPDGASRTDLRRKKKFRDYALKHAQRWYAFVNGDLERMVNNGDLYLVTGTDKSSSWSVAAVENHSEDCKVSL
;
A
#
# COMPACT_ATOMS: atom_id res chain seq x y z
N LEU A 1 -13.35 5.14 -5.90
CA LEU A 1 -14.34 4.49 -5.00
C LEU A 1 -13.65 3.71 -3.87
N TYR A 2 -12.85 2.69 -4.19
CA TYR A 2 -12.18 1.79 -3.23
C TYR A 2 -11.48 2.51 -2.06
N THR A 3 -10.51 3.37 -2.36
CA THR A 3 -9.73 4.11 -1.35
C THR A 3 -10.62 4.94 -0.44
N ARG A 4 -11.59 5.70 -0.99
CA ARG A 4 -12.52 6.53 -0.21
C ARG A 4 -13.28 5.70 0.84
N LEU A 5 -13.71 4.49 0.48
CA LEU A 5 -14.51 3.63 1.35
C LEU A 5 -13.69 2.90 2.41
N LEU A 6 -12.43 2.54 2.13
CA LEU A 6 -11.58 1.81 3.07
C LEU A 6 -10.67 2.70 3.92
N LEU A 7 -10.39 3.94 3.51
CA LEU A 7 -9.57 4.87 4.29
C LEU A 7 -10.11 5.09 5.73
N PRO A 8 -11.45 5.18 5.97
CA PRO A 8 -12.00 5.25 7.33
C PRO A 8 -11.72 4.03 8.22
N LYS A 9 -11.30 2.89 7.66
CA LYS A 9 -10.92 1.69 8.44
C LYS A 9 -9.55 1.82 9.10
N ARG A 10 -8.78 2.87 8.79
CA ARG A 10 -7.53 3.24 9.48
C ARG A 10 -6.44 2.16 9.42
N HIS A 11 -6.41 1.37 8.35
CA HIS A 11 -5.35 0.39 8.11
C HIS A 11 -4.14 0.96 7.35
N GLY A 12 -4.19 2.22 6.90
CA GLY A 12 -3.20 2.82 6.02
C GLY A 12 -3.91 3.41 4.80
N TYR A 13 -3.16 3.72 3.74
CA TYR A 13 -3.74 4.12 2.46
C TYR A 13 -4.15 2.86 1.68
N PRO A 14 -5.44 2.65 1.33
CA PRO A 14 -5.86 1.47 0.57
C PRO A 14 -5.42 1.59 -0.89
N LEU A 15 -4.60 0.62 -1.33
CA LEU A 15 -4.18 0.45 -2.73
C LEU A 15 -5.13 -0.51 -3.44
N PHE A 16 -5.59 -0.13 -4.62
CA PHE A 16 -6.43 -0.99 -5.46
C PHE A 16 -5.57 -2.01 -6.21
N HIS A 17 -4.35 -1.62 -6.61
CA HIS A 17 -3.35 -2.49 -7.20
C HIS A 17 -2.12 -2.54 -6.28
N PRO A 18 -2.15 -3.37 -5.22
CA PRO A 18 -1.04 -3.43 -4.25
C PRO A 18 0.20 -4.15 -4.79
N GLN A 19 0.15 -4.70 -6.01
CA GLN A 19 1.26 -5.42 -6.60
C GLN A 19 2.39 -4.45 -7.02
N PRO A 20 3.66 -4.76 -6.72
CA PRO A 20 4.78 -3.93 -7.16
C PRO A 20 4.90 -3.89 -8.69
N PHE A 21 5.43 -2.80 -9.23
CA PHE A 21 5.71 -2.70 -10.67
C PHE A 21 6.76 -3.72 -11.12
N ASP A 22 6.57 -4.24 -12.34
CA ASP A 22 7.44 -5.26 -12.93
C ASP A 22 8.86 -4.77 -13.24
N ASP A 23 9.03 -3.45 -13.38
CA ASP A 23 10.31 -2.82 -13.64
C ASP A 23 11.25 -2.81 -12.41
N LEU A 24 10.72 -3.12 -11.21
CA LEU A 24 11.50 -3.17 -9.98
C LEU A 24 12.48 -4.35 -10.00
N PRO A 25 13.68 -4.17 -9.41
CA PRO A 25 14.60 -5.28 -9.19
C PRO A 25 13.88 -6.47 -8.55
N LEU A 26 14.26 -7.69 -8.93
CA LEU A 26 13.55 -8.91 -8.49
C LEU A 26 13.43 -8.99 -6.96
N GLU A 27 14.50 -8.64 -6.24
CA GLU A 27 14.50 -8.58 -4.77
C GLU A 27 13.47 -7.58 -4.24
N SER A 28 13.42 -6.37 -4.81
CA SER A 28 12.44 -5.35 -4.45
C SER A 28 11.00 -5.78 -4.78
N ARG A 29 10.78 -6.55 -5.85
CA ARG A 29 9.45 -7.12 -6.18
C ARG A 29 9.00 -8.16 -5.16
N HIS A 30 9.90 -9.03 -4.71
CA HIS A 30 9.58 -10.01 -3.67
C HIS A 30 9.28 -9.36 -2.32
N ILE A 31 9.97 -8.27 -2.00
CA ILE A 31 9.71 -7.54 -0.77
C ILE A 31 8.43 -6.69 -0.90
N GLY A 32 8.19 -6.08 -2.06
CA GLY A 32 7.16 -5.07 -2.28
C GLY A 32 7.43 -3.79 -1.49
N THR A 33 6.39 -3.00 -1.23
CA THR A 33 6.50 -1.74 -0.47
C THR A 33 7.14 -1.97 0.91
N GLU A 34 8.03 -1.06 1.32
CA GLU A 34 8.79 -1.10 2.56
C GLU A 34 8.63 0.19 3.38
N ILE A 35 8.89 0.08 4.68
CA ILE A 35 9.06 1.26 5.53
C ILE A 35 10.23 2.08 4.99
N GLY A 36 10.01 3.37 4.77
CA GLY A 36 11.00 4.29 4.24
C GLY A 36 10.83 4.61 2.76
N ASP A 37 9.99 3.86 2.03
CA ASP A 37 9.68 4.20 0.65
C ASP A 37 9.05 5.59 0.57
N VAL A 38 9.56 6.39 -0.35
CA VAL A 38 8.97 7.66 -0.79
C VAL A 38 8.45 7.45 -2.20
N GLY A 39 7.19 7.77 -2.40
CA GLY A 39 6.52 7.48 -3.66
C GLY A 39 5.20 8.19 -3.82
N VAL A 40 4.51 7.87 -4.91
CA VAL A 40 3.19 8.41 -5.24
C VAL A 40 2.17 7.30 -5.39
N VAL A 41 0.93 7.58 -5.01
CA VAL A 41 -0.20 6.71 -5.39
C VAL A 41 -0.63 7.10 -6.79
N THR A 42 -0.59 6.17 -7.72
CA THR A 42 -0.93 6.40 -9.12
C THR A 42 -2.45 6.42 -9.34
N ALA A 43 -2.89 6.92 -10.48
CA ALA A 43 -4.33 7.04 -10.79
C ALA A 43 -5.07 5.69 -10.86
N ASP A 44 -4.38 4.61 -11.24
CA ASP A 44 -4.88 3.23 -11.23
C ASP A 44 -4.89 2.63 -9.81
N GLY A 45 -4.28 3.29 -8.81
CA GLY A 45 -4.28 2.86 -7.42
C GLY A 45 -3.13 1.92 -7.06
N SER A 46 -2.05 1.96 -7.83
CA SER A 46 -0.74 1.37 -7.50
C SER A 46 0.10 2.34 -6.66
N PHE A 47 1.21 1.86 -6.10
CA PHE A 47 2.19 2.70 -5.42
C PHE A 47 3.53 2.68 -6.15
N ASP A 48 3.91 3.82 -6.73
CA ASP A 48 5.17 4.02 -7.46
C ASP A 48 6.26 4.49 -6.51
N VAL A 49 7.19 3.58 -6.20
CA VAL A 49 8.34 3.84 -5.34
C VAL A 49 9.39 4.61 -6.14
N ILE A 50 9.77 5.79 -5.63
CA ILE A 50 10.79 6.65 -6.24
C ILE A 50 12.16 6.34 -5.63
N PHE A 51 12.23 6.34 -4.29
CA PHE A 51 13.43 6.01 -3.53
C PHE A 51 13.03 5.61 -2.10
N ASN A 52 13.94 5.01 -1.33
CA ASN A 52 13.74 4.64 0.06
C ASN A 52 14.77 5.36 0.96
N VAL A 53 14.28 6.09 1.96
CA VAL A 53 15.12 6.90 2.88
C VAL A 53 15.97 6.07 3.84
N CYS A 54 15.61 4.81 4.06
CA CYS A 54 16.30 3.87 4.94
C CYS A 54 17.35 3.02 4.21
N ARG A 55 17.31 2.98 2.88
CA ARG A 55 18.31 2.29 2.05
C ARG A 55 19.45 3.23 1.65
N SER A 56 20.61 2.67 1.33
CA SER A 56 21.75 3.48 0.89
C SER A 56 21.49 4.12 -0.48
N ALA A 57 22.18 5.20 -0.82
CA ALA A 57 22.00 5.86 -2.11
C ALA A 57 22.29 4.93 -3.32
N ASN A 58 23.14 3.92 -3.13
CA ASN A 58 23.53 2.95 -4.16
C ASN A 58 22.71 1.65 -4.11
N ASP A 59 21.70 1.58 -3.23
CA ASP A 59 20.82 0.41 -3.13
C ASP A 59 19.95 0.27 -4.39
N PRO A 60 19.70 -0.95 -4.90
CA PRO A 60 18.89 -1.16 -6.09
C PRO A 60 17.48 -0.54 -6.04
N VAL A 61 16.87 -0.38 -4.86
CA VAL A 61 15.56 0.31 -4.76
C VAL A 61 15.66 1.79 -5.13
N ASN A 62 16.84 2.40 -4.94
CA ASN A 62 17.16 3.79 -5.28
C ASN A 62 17.70 3.91 -6.71
N ARG A 63 17.15 3.13 -7.64
CA ARG A 63 17.58 3.05 -9.06
C ARG A 63 17.54 4.37 -9.83
N PHE A 64 16.68 5.30 -9.41
CA PHE A 64 16.56 6.64 -10.01
C PHE A 64 17.54 7.65 -9.39
N GLY A 65 18.39 7.21 -8.47
CA GLY A 65 19.18 8.07 -7.60
C GLY A 65 18.40 8.50 -6.36
N VAL A 66 18.95 9.51 -5.67
CA VAL A 66 18.36 10.09 -4.46
C VAL A 66 18.43 11.62 -4.52
N PRO A 67 17.55 12.34 -3.80
CA PRO A 67 17.58 13.80 -3.76
C PRO A 67 18.93 14.38 -3.28
N GLU A 68 19.23 15.60 -3.71
CA GLU A 68 20.41 16.33 -3.21
C GLU A 68 20.42 16.41 -1.67
N GLY A 69 21.61 16.20 -1.07
CA GLY A 69 21.77 16.22 0.37
C GLY A 69 21.09 15.05 1.08
N PHE A 70 20.92 13.92 0.39
CA PHE A 70 20.42 12.68 0.96
C PHE A 70 21.26 12.22 2.16
N GLU A 71 20.58 12.00 3.28
CA GLU A 71 21.14 11.42 4.50
C GLU A 71 20.35 10.15 4.81
N GLN A 72 21.00 8.97 4.80
CA GLN A 72 20.29 7.71 5.08
C GLN A 72 19.72 7.69 6.51
N VAL A 73 18.43 7.38 6.63
CA VAL A 73 17.74 7.21 7.91
C VAL A 73 18.02 5.82 8.45
N GLN A 74 18.93 5.73 9.41
CA GLN A 74 19.29 4.47 10.08
C GLN A 74 18.20 4.02 11.04
N LEU A 75 17.47 2.95 10.76
CA LEU A 75 16.51 2.37 11.72
C LEU A 75 17.23 1.40 12.67
N GLY A 76 17.03 1.60 13.98
CA GLY A 76 17.61 0.75 15.01
C GLY A 76 16.69 -0.39 15.44
N LEU A 77 17.23 -1.28 16.26
CA LEU A 77 16.47 -2.36 16.88
C LEU A 77 15.31 -1.77 17.70
N GLY A 78 14.09 -2.21 17.40
CA GLY A 78 12.88 -1.74 18.05
C GLY A 78 12.25 -0.46 17.48
N ASP A 79 12.86 0.19 16.46
CA ASP A 79 12.20 1.28 15.72
C ASP A 79 10.98 0.76 14.93
N VAL A 80 10.99 -0.52 14.59
CA VAL A 80 9.94 -1.22 13.83
C VAL A 80 9.23 -2.26 14.70
N ALA A 81 7.93 -2.43 14.48
CA ALA A 81 7.04 -3.34 15.21
C ALA A 81 6.34 -4.31 14.25
N PRO A 82 6.92 -5.48 13.97
CA PRO A 82 6.27 -6.53 13.18
C PRO A 82 5.17 -7.23 13.98
N ARG A 83 4.11 -7.66 13.29
CA ARG A 83 2.97 -8.44 13.78
C ARG A 83 2.55 -9.44 12.70
N ALA A 84 2.99 -10.69 12.84
CA ALA A 84 2.86 -11.71 11.79
C ALA A 84 1.41 -12.07 11.43
N LEU A 85 0.50 -12.07 12.41
CA LEU A 85 -0.91 -12.46 12.23
C LEU A 85 -1.85 -11.30 12.59
N TYR A 86 -1.58 -10.12 12.01
CA TYR A 86 -2.38 -8.94 12.31
C TYR A 86 -3.81 -9.07 11.75
N HIS A 87 -3.93 -9.55 10.52
CA HIS A 87 -5.19 -10.00 9.94
C HIS A 87 -5.21 -11.52 9.91
N ARG A 88 -6.29 -12.13 10.38
CA ARG A 88 -6.43 -13.59 10.42
C ARG A 88 -6.69 -14.15 9.02
N PRO A 89 -6.26 -15.39 8.70
CA PRO A 89 -6.69 -16.08 7.49
C PRO A 89 -8.22 -16.07 7.30
N GLY A 90 -8.68 -15.80 6.08
CA GLY A 90 -10.09 -15.69 5.71
C GLY A 90 -10.78 -14.38 6.13
N SER A 91 -10.05 -13.45 6.76
CA SER A 91 -10.59 -12.13 7.13
C SER A 91 -10.83 -11.23 5.92
N ASP A 92 -11.50 -10.11 6.17
CA ASP A 92 -11.66 -9.03 5.21
C ASP A 92 -11.54 -7.67 5.88
N VAL A 93 -11.25 -6.66 5.05
CA VAL A 93 -11.44 -5.25 5.38
C VAL A 93 -12.50 -4.70 4.42
N SER A 94 -13.68 -4.40 4.95
CA SER A 94 -14.81 -3.92 4.17
C SER A 94 -15.43 -2.67 4.81
N ASN A 95 -16.04 -1.79 4.00
CA ASN A 95 -16.74 -0.61 4.51
C ASN A 95 -18.08 -0.94 5.17
N THR A 96 -18.72 -2.04 4.75
CA THR A 96 -20.05 -2.50 5.17
C THR A 96 -20.02 -3.98 5.57
N THR A 97 -21.12 -4.49 6.13
CA THR A 97 -21.30 -5.93 6.32
C THR A 97 -21.49 -6.62 4.98
N ILE A 98 -20.76 -7.72 4.78
CA ILE A 98 -20.84 -8.54 3.59
C ILE A 98 -21.12 -10.01 3.97
N SER A 99 -21.80 -10.72 3.09
CA SER A 99 -21.86 -12.20 3.16
C SER A 99 -20.90 -12.77 2.13
N LYS A 100 -20.20 -13.84 2.49
CA LYS A 100 -19.23 -14.53 1.63
C LYS A 100 -19.68 -15.97 1.41
N ARG A 101 -19.69 -16.42 0.17
CA ARG A 101 -19.94 -17.81 -0.20
C ARG A 101 -18.81 -18.30 -1.09
N ARG A 102 -18.13 -19.37 -0.67
CA ARG A 102 -17.17 -20.07 -1.53
C ARG A 102 -17.93 -20.94 -2.53
N LEU A 103 -17.53 -20.86 -3.78
CA LEU A 103 -18.03 -21.65 -4.89
C LEU A 103 -16.83 -22.42 -5.46
N ASP A 104 -16.86 -23.73 -5.36
CA ASP A 104 -15.87 -24.58 -6.02
C ASP A 104 -16.22 -24.66 -7.51
N VAL A 105 -15.27 -24.31 -8.37
CA VAL A 105 -15.39 -24.37 -9.83
C VAL A 105 -14.25 -25.22 -10.41
N ASP A 106 -14.43 -25.76 -11.61
CA ASP A 106 -13.47 -26.68 -12.23
C ASP A 106 -12.03 -26.10 -12.36
N ALA A 107 -11.88 -24.78 -12.30
CA ALA A 107 -10.62 -24.05 -12.41
C ALA A 107 -10.12 -23.40 -11.09
N GLY A 108 -10.77 -23.65 -9.93
CA GLY A 108 -10.35 -23.09 -8.64
C GLY A 108 -11.50 -22.80 -7.68
N ALA A 109 -11.29 -21.89 -6.73
CA ALA A 109 -12.31 -21.44 -5.79
C ALA A 109 -12.63 -19.97 -6.05
N VAL A 110 -13.91 -19.66 -6.27
CA VAL A 110 -14.44 -18.30 -6.40
C VAL A 110 -15.11 -17.90 -5.09
N VAL A 111 -14.93 -16.66 -4.66
CA VAL A 111 -15.64 -16.09 -3.51
C VAL A 111 -16.73 -15.15 -4.03
N GLU A 112 -17.99 -15.56 -3.88
CA GLU A 112 -19.12 -14.68 -4.11
C GLU A 112 -19.36 -13.84 -2.84
N ILE A 113 -19.45 -12.53 -3.05
CA ILE A 113 -19.75 -11.52 -2.05
C ILE A 113 -21.13 -10.97 -2.35
N SER A 114 -21.99 -10.91 -1.34
CA SER A 114 -23.28 -10.22 -1.45
C SER A 114 -23.40 -9.12 -0.40
N THR A 115 -24.03 -8.02 -0.79
CA THR A 115 -24.22 -6.82 0.04
C THR A 115 -25.49 -6.08 -0.38
N SER A 116 -26.14 -5.43 0.59
CA SER A 116 -27.25 -4.50 0.37
C SER A 116 -26.80 -3.03 0.36
N SER A 117 -25.49 -2.78 0.50
CA SER A 117 -24.96 -1.41 0.46
C SER A 117 -24.88 -0.90 -0.98
N LYS A 118 -25.28 0.37 -1.16
CA LYS A 118 -25.11 1.10 -2.42
C LYS A 118 -23.65 1.27 -2.82
N GLU A 119 -22.75 1.37 -1.86
CA GLU A 119 -21.31 1.48 -2.12
C GLU A 119 -20.58 0.47 -1.27
N THR A 120 -19.80 -0.38 -1.92
CA THR A 120 -19.03 -1.42 -1.24
C THR A 120 -17.60 -1.42 -1.73
N ALA A 121 -16.66 -1.45 -0.81
CA ALA A 121 -15.27 -1.81 -1.06
C ALA A 121 -14.89 -2.92 -0.08
N VAL A 122 -14.15 -3.89 -0.59
CA VAL A 122 -13.70 -5.06 0.17
C VAL A 122 -12.30 -5.46 -0.27
N LEU A 123 -11.46 -5.70 0.73
CA LEU A 123 -10.20 -6.42 0.62
C LEU A 123 -10.39 -7.79 1.28
N LEU A 124 -10.35 -8.86 0.51
CA LEU A 124 -10.29 -10.22 1.02
C LEU A 124 -8.84 -10.61 1.30
N LEU A 125 -8.61 -11.30 2.42
CA LEU A 125 -7.29 -11.80 2.83
C LEU A 125 -7.39 -13.31 3.12
N PRO A 126 -7.40 -14.18 2.10
CA PRO A 126 -7.50 -15.63 2.29
C PRO A 126 -6.43 -16.19 3.24
N ASP A 127 -5.18 -15.78 3.07
CA ASP A 127 -4.06 -16.20 3.93
C ASP A 127 -3.82 -15.24 5.12
N GLY A 128 -4.67 -14.23 5.29
CA GLY A 128 -4.48 -13.18 6.29
C GLY A 128 -3.41 -12.19 5.85
N ALA A 129 -2.89 -11.42 6.80
CA ALA A 129 -1.81 -10.49 6.51
C ALA A 129 -1.00 -10.15 7.77
N SER A 130 0.30 -9.95 7.55
CA SER A 130 1.21 -9.40 8.54
C SER A 130 1.15 -7.88 8.51
N ARG A 131 1.39 -7.22 9.64
CA ARG A 131 1.57 -5.77 9.74
C ARG A 131 2.95 -5.44 10.28
N THR A 132 3.59 -4.44 9.70
CA THR A 132 4.83 -3.88 10.23
C THR A 132 4.70 -2.37 10.32
N ASP A 133 4.85 -1.80 11.52
CA ASP A 133 4.75 -0.35 11.74
C ASP A 133 6.06 0.25 12.26
N LEU A 134 6.36 1.47 11.85
CA LEU A 134 7.34 2.32 12.50
C LEU A 134 6.79 2.83 13.84
N ARG A 135 7.44 2.47 14.94
CA ARG A 135 7.11 2.97 16.30
C ARG A 135 7.48 4.44 16.45
N ARG A 136 8.69 4.81 16.04
CA ARG A 136 9.23 6.17 16.22
C ARG A 136 8.90 7.08 15.02
N LYS A 137 7.60 7.32 14.79
CA LYS A 137 7.12 8.16 13.66
C LYS A 137 7.72 9.56 13.62
N LYS A 138 8.11 10.12 14.77
CA LYS A 138 8.79 11.43 14.85
C LYS A 138 10.05 11.48 13.98
N LYS A 139 10.83 10.39 13.92
CA LYS A 139 12.06 10.34 13.12
C LYS A 139 11.79 10.58 11.63
N PHE A 140 10.75 9.93 11.10
CA PHE A 140 10.33 10.09 9.71
C PHE A 140 9.69 11.46 9.47
N ARG A 141 8.89 11.96 10.44
CA ARG A 141 8.31 13.30 10.36
C ARG A 141 9.38 14.39 10.30
N ASP A 142 10.34 14.37 11.22
CA ASP A 142 11.40 15.37 11.31
C ASP A 142 12.29 15.32 10.06
N TYR A 143 12.60 14.12 9.57
CA TYR A 143 13.34 13.93 8.32
C TYR A 143 12.56 14.48 7.11
N ALA A 144 11.29 14.13 6.96
CA ALA A 144 10.45 14.65 5.87
C ALA A 144 10.34 16.18 5.93
N LEU A 145 10.15 16.78 7.11
CA LEU A 145 10.11 18.24 7.26
C LEU A 145 11.40 18.93 6.83
N LYS A 146 12.56 18.31 7.11
CA LYS A 146 13.88 18.84 6.71
C LYS A 146 14.14 18.70 5.21
N HIS A 147 13.64 17.65 4.56
CA HIS A 147 14.04 17.27 3.21
C HIS A 147 12.94 17.38 2.13
N ALA A 148 11.67 17.54 2.48
CA ALA A 148 10.55 17.48 1.53
C ALA A 148 10.68 18.43 0.33
N GLN A 149 11.17 19.66 0.55
CA GLN A 149 11.38 20.60 -0.56
C GLN A 149 12.39 20.07 -1.59
N ARG A 150 13.47 19.42 -1.12
CA ARG A 150 14.46 18.78 -2.00
C ARG A 150 13.91 17.53 -2.67
N TRP A 151 13.00 16.81 -2.02
CA TRP A 151 12.32 15.68 -2.65
C TRP A 151 11.48 16.16 -3.84
N TYR A 152 10.69 17.23 -3.69
CA TYR A 152 9.94 17.79 -4.82
C TYR A 152 10.86 18.33 -5.92
N ALA A 153 11.98 18.97 -5.57
CA ALA A 153 12.96 19.43 -6.56
C ALA A 153 13.55 18.26 -7.36
N PHE A 154 13.94 17.17 -6.70
CA PHE A 154 14.42 15.95 -7.33
C PHE A 154 13.34 15.29 -8.20
N VAL A 155 12.15 15.08 -7.64
CA VAL A 155 11.07 14.36 -8.32
C VAL A 155 10.51 15.11 -9.54
N ASN A 156 10.40 16.44 -9.45
CA ASN A 156 9.83 17.25 -10.53
C ASN A 156 10.88 17.87 -11.44
N GLY A 157 12.10 18.08 -10.95
CA GLY A 157 13.22 18.59 -11.74
C GLY A 157 13.96 17.45 -12.42
N ASP A 158 14.66 16.63 -11.64
CA ASP A 158 15.56 15.60 -12.19
C ASP A 158 14.80 14.42 -12.81
N LEU A 159 13.65 14.04 -12.22
CA LEU A 159 12.84 12.91 -12.68
C LEU A 159 11.60 13.32 -13.50
N GLU A 160 11.33 14.62 -13.64
CA GLU A 160 10.25 15.18 -14.47
C GLU A 160 8.84 14.59 -14.21
N ARG A 161 8.55 14.13 -12.98
CA ARG A 161 7.30 13.40 -12.67
C ARG A 161 6.06 14.27 -12.44
N MET A 162 6.20 15.59 -12.38
CA MET A 162 5.10 16.56 -12.20
C MET A 162 4.15 16.24 -11.02
N VAL A 163 4.71 15.84 -9.88
CA VAL A 163 3.97 15.51 -8.66
C VAL A 163 3.53 16.78 -7.93
N ASN A 164 2.25 16.87 -7.56
CA ASN A 164 1.74 18.03 -6.83
C ASN A 164 2.15 17.99 -5.35
N ASN A 165 2.17 19.16 -4.72
CA ASN A 165 2.37 19.25 -3.28
C ASN A 165 1.25 18.52 -2.53
N GLY A 166 1.64 17.54 -1.72
CA GLY A 166 0.74 16.67 -0.96
C GLY A 166 0.62 15.25 -1.52
N ASP A 167 1.12 15.00 -2.73
CA ASP A 167 0.99 13.69 -3.40
C ASP A 167 2.17 12.75 -3.12
N LEU A 168 3.27 13.24 -2.53
CA LEU A 168 4.36 12.40 -2.05
C LEU A 168 4.02 11.78 -0.69
N TYR A 169 4.12 10.46 -0.62
CA TYR A 169 3.94 9.66 0.59
C TYR A 169 5.28 9.13 1.07
N LEU A 170 5.50 9.17 2.39
CA LEU A 170 6.57 8.44 3.06
C LEU A 170 5.95 7.28 3.85
N VAL A 171 6.30 6.06 3.49
CA VAL A 171 5.72 4.84 4.07
C VAL A 171 6.23 4.63 5.49
N THR A 172 5.30 4.66 6.46
CA THR A 172 5.59 4.43 7.90
C THR A 172 5.15 3.07 8.40
N GLY A 173 4.51 2.26 7.57
CA GLY A 173 4.05 0.93 7.91
C GLY A 173 3.45 0.22 6.70
N THR A 174 3.34 -1.10 6.79
CA THR A 174 2.86 -1.95 5.69
C THR A 174 1.98 -3.07 6.23
N ASP A 175 0.95 -3.43 5.46
CA ASP A 175 0.27 -4.72 5.58
C ASP A 175 0.69 -5.58 4.38
N LYS A 176 1.15 -6.81 4.62
CA LYS A 176 1.62 -7.72 3.57
C LYS A 176 0.88 -9.05 3.64
N SER A 177 0.41 -9.50 2.48
CA SER A 177 -0.25 -10.79 2.29
C SER A 177 0.33 -11.51 1.08
N SER A 178 0.27 -12.84 1.09
CA SER A 178 0.58 -13.70 -0.07
C SER A 178 -0.59 -13.83 -1.04
N SER A 179 -1.81 -13.58 -0.58
CA SER A 179 -3.02 -13.67 -1.39
C SER A 179 -4.04 -12.62 -0.98
N TRP A 180 -4.61 -11.94 -1.97
CA TRP A 180 -5.62 -10.93 -1.75
C TRP A 180 -6.55 -10.83 -2.95
N SER A 181 -7.76 -10.35 -2.70
CA SER A 181 -8.70 -9.94 -3.75
C SER A 181 -9.30 -8.61 -3.36
N VAL A 182 -9.42 -7.70 -4.32
CA VAL A 182 -10.03 -6.38 -4.11
C VAL A 182 -11.29 -6.28 -4.93
N ALA A 183 -12.32 -5.63 -4.38
CA ALA A 183 -13.47 -5.18 -5.16
C ALA A 183 -13.93 -3.82 -4.68
N ALA A 184 -14.44 -3.04 -5.62
CA ALA A 184 -15.21 -1.84 -5.34
C ALA A 184 -16.41 -1.80 -6.27
N VAL A 185 -17.60 -1.63 -5.71
CA VAL A 185 -18.86 -1.65 -6.45
C VAL A 185 -19.75 -0.53 -5.98
N GLU A 186 -20.37 0.14 -6.95
CA GLU A 186 -21.44 1.12 -6.76
C GLU A 186 -22.73 0.50 -7.35
N ASN A 187 -23.73 0.31 -6.50
CA ASN A 187 -24.99 -0.31 -6.82
C ASN A 187 -26.09 0.74 -6.84
N HIS A 188 -26.88 0.68 -7.90
CA HIS A 188 -28.10 1.47 -8.04
C HIS A 188 -29.37 0.67 -7.64
N SER A 189 -29.24 -0.61 -7.28
CA SER A 189 -30.30 -1.51 -6.78
C SER A 189 -30.03 -1.97 -5.33
N GLU A 190 -31.06 -2.46 -4.64
CA GLU A 190 -30.97 -2.87 -3.21
C GLU A 190 -30.21 -4.18 -2.97
N ASP A 191 -30.00 -5.01 -4.02
CA ASP A 191 -29.22 -6.25 -3.95
C ASP A 191 -28.10 -6.27 -4.99
N CYS A 192 -26.90 -6.68 -4.58
CA CYS A 192 -25.77 -6.92 -5.48
C CYS A 192 -24.96 -8.13 -5.07
N LYS A 193 -24.48 -8.84 -6.10
CA LYS A 193 -23.55 -9.97 -6.00
C LYS A 193 -22.31 -9.67 -6.81
N VAL A 194 -21.15 -9.89 -6.21
CA VAL A 194 -19.82 -9.69 -6.80
C VAL A 194 -19.04 -10.98 -6.64
N SER A 195 -18.47 -11.51 -7.71
CA SER A 195 -17.64 -12.71 -7.67
C SER A 195 -16.17 -12.32 -7.82
N LEU A 196 -15.31 -12.84 -6.94
CA LEU A 196 -13.86 -12.62 -6.91
C LEU A 196 -13.08 -13.93 -6.96
#